data_AF-A0A915YQZ7-F1
#
_entry.id   AF-A0A915YQZ7-F1
#
_cell.length_a   1.000
_cell.length_b   1.000
_cell.length_c   1.000
_cell.angle_alpha   90.00
_cell.angle_beta   90.00
_cell.angle_gamma   90.00
#
_symmetry.space_group_name_H-M   'P 1'
#
loop_
_entity.id
_entity.type
_entity.pdbx_description
1 polymer ?
#
loop_
_entity_poly.entity_id
_entity_poly.type
_entity_poly.pdbx_seq_one_letter_code
_entity_poly.pdbx_strand_id
1 'polypeptide(L)'
;MNADPNQRPTANELSEILCCWYYYVDNEKYGYKVEEVKAVFGKADKEIQNISTLCEKDPDAIYTSRAFTFKNLSKPINSSFIATTYLDNKDCQDSQLIDLEVPSTSKLEDGDSDN
;
A
#
# COMPACT_ATOMS: atom_id res chain seq x y z
N MET A 1 9.93 3.18 8.88
CA MET A 1 9.57 1.85 9.45
C MET A 1 10.78 0.95 9.35
N ASN A 2 11.01 0.08 10.34
CA ASN A 2 12.12 -0.87 10.28
C ASN A 2 11.92 -1.85 9.12
N ALA A 3 12.96 -2.01 8.29
CA ALA A 3 12.92 -2.91 7.15
C ALA A 3 12.79 -4.37 7.61
N ASP A 4 13.46 -4.72 8.72
CA ASP A 4 13.33 -6.02 9.36
C ASP A 4 11.97 -6.13 10.06
N PRO A 5 11.08 -7.05 9.64
CA PRO A 5 9.77 -7.25 10.27
C PRO A 5 9.87 -7.62 11.76
N ASN A 6 10.92 -8.33 12.17
CA ASN A 6 11.08 -8.79 13.55
C ASN A 6 11.47 -7.66 14.51
N GLN A 7 11.93 -6.54 13.97
CA GLN A 7 12.27 -5.34 14.73
C GLN A 7 11.16 -4.28 14.70
N ARG A 8 9.99 -4.61 14.13
CA ARG A 8 8.82 -3.73 14.18
C ARG A 8 8.09 -3.96 15.51
N PRO A 9 7.49 -2.91 16.10
CA PRO A 9 6.62 -3.09 17.24
C PRO A 9 5.40 -3.94 16.87
N THR A 10 4.93 -4.71 17.84
CA THR A 10 3.62 -5.37 17.77
C THR A 10 2.49 -4.33 17.73
N ALA A 11 1.30 -4.76 17.33
CA ALA A 11 0.13 -3.87 17.30
C ALA A 11 -0.17 -3.26 18.69
N ASN A 12 0.03 -4.02 19.76
CA ASN A 12 -0.18 -3.55 21.12
C ASN A 12 0.87 -2.51 21.54
N GLU A 13 2.15 -2.76 21.27
CA GLU A 13 3.22 -1.79 21.54
C GLU A 13 3.02 -0.49 20.75
N LEU A 14 2.61 -0.60 19.49
CA LEU A 14 2.28 0.57 18.68
C LEU A 14 1.10 1.36 19.27
N SER A 15 0.06 0.67 19.75
CA SER A 15 -1.09 1.32 20.39
C SER A 15 -0.68 2.06 21.67
N GLU A 16 0.18 1.48 22.50
CA GLU A 16 0.72 2.15 23.70
C GLU A 16 1.49 3.42 23.35
N ILE A 17 2.37 3.36 22.34
CA ILE A 17 3.16 4.51 21.87
C ILE A 17 2.24 5.63 21.39
N LEU A 18 1.23 5.32 20.56
CA LEU A 18 0.28 6.30 20.04
C LEU A 18 -0.56 6.93 21.17
N CYS A 19 -0.99 6.14 22.16
CA CYS A 19 -1.67 6.66 23.35
C CYS A 19 -0.80 7.65 24.11
N CYS A 20 0.49 7.35 24.31
CA CYS A 20 1.41 8.25 25.00
C CYS A 20 1.56 9.58 24.27
N TRP A 21 1.66 9.55 22.94
CA TRP A 21 1.68 10.77 22.13
C TRP A 21 0.39 11.57 22.23
N TYR A 22 -0.77 10.90 22.18
CA TYR A 22 -2.08 11.57 22.28
C TYR A 22 -2.28 12.27 23.62
N TYR A 23 -1.90 11.61 24.72
CA TYR A 23 -2.06 12.15 26.08
C TYR A 23 -0.87 12.99 26.54
N TYR A 24 0.15 13.21 25.70
CA TYR A 24 1.37 13.94 26.06
C TYR A 24 2.04 13.40 27.33
N VAL A 25 2.05 12.08 27.47
CA VAL A 25 2.68 11.39 28.61
C VAL A 25 4.07 10.92 28.22
N ASP A 26 5.07 11.31 29.02
CA ASP A 26 6.43 10.80 28.86
C ASP A 26 6.45 9.29 29.07
N ASN A 27 7.14 8.59 28.18
CA ASN A 27 7.23 7.14 28.26
C ASN A 27 8.69 6.68 28.21
N GLU A 28 9.24 6.44 29.40
CA GLU A 28 10.61 5.94 29.59
C GLU A 28 10.85 4.58 28.92
N LYS A 29 9.83 3.71 28.86
CA LYS A 29 9.91 2.38 28.22
C LYS A 29 10.33 2.48 26.76
N TYR A 30 9.88 3.52 26.08
CA TYR A 30 10.16 3.74 24.66
C TYR A 30 11.20 4.85 24.43
N GLY A 31 11.71 5.46 25.50
CA GLY A 31 12.78 6.47 25.44
C GLY A 31 12.37 7.81 24.83
N TYR A 32 11.07 8.11 24.77
CA TYR A 32 10.58 9.37 24.18
C TYR A 32 10.17 10.35 25.27
N LYS A 33 10.74 11.56 25.21
CA LYS A 33 10.25 12.72 25.95
C LYS A 33 9.34 13.53 25.06
N VAL A 34 8.15 13.83 25.55
CA VAL A 34 7.11 14.56 24.81
C VAL A 34 7.60 15.95 24.42
N GLU A 35 8.38 16.60 25.27
CA GLU A 35 8.98 17.91 24.98
C GLU A 35 9.91 17.88 23.76
N GLU A 36 10.72 16.83 23.62
CA GLU A 36 11.63 16.66 22.47
C GLU A 36 10.84 16.46 21.19
N VAL A 37 9.82 15.59 21.22
CA VAL A 37 8.92 15.35 20.09
C VAL A 37 8.23 16.65 19.67
N LYS A 38 7.66 17.39 20.63
CA LYS A 38 6.99 18.68 20.38
C LYS A 38 7.93 19.73 19.79
N ALA A 39 9.18 19.80 20.26
CA ALA A 39 10.18 20.71 19.72
C ALA A 39 10.54 20.37 18.27
N VAL A 40 10.68 19.08 17.95
CA VAL A 40 10.95 18.61 16.58
C VAL A 40 9.79 18.97 15.64
N PHE A 41 8.54 18.69 16.01
CA PHE A 41 7.37 19.05 15.21
C PHE A 41 7.23 20.56 15.05
N GLY A 42 7.41 21.34 16.12
CA GLY A 42 7.34 22.80 16.04
C GLY A 42 8.44 23.42 15.16
N LYS A 43 9.61 22.78 15.04
CA LYS A 43 10.64 23.17 14.08
C LYS A 43 10.22 22.82 12.65
N ALA A 44 9.71 21.61 12.44
CA ALA A 44 9.24 21.15 11.13
C ALA A 44 8.09 22.03 10.60
N ASP A 45 7.12 22.40 11.43
CA ASP A 45 6.01 23.27 11.05
C ASP A 45 6.48 24.64 10.55
N LYS A 46 7.51 25.21 11.19
CA LYS A 46 8.13 26.47 10.74
C LYS A 46 8.90 26.30 9.43
N GLU A 47 9.57 25.17 9.25
CA GLU A 47 10.29 24.85 8.02
C GLU A 47 9.33 24.64 6.85
N ILE A 48 8.19 24.00 7.08
CA ILE A 48 7.10 23.84 6.11
C ILE A 48 6.57 25.19 5.63
N GLN A 49 6.56 26.23 6.45
CA GLN A 49 6.16 27.55 5.96
C GLN A 49 7.14 28.15 4.95
N ASN A 50 8.40 27.69 4.96
CA ASN A 50 9.45 28.15 4.05
C ASN A 50 9.59 27.28 2.79
N ILE A 51 8.96 26.10 2.73
CA ILE A 51 8.99 25.28 1.52
C ILE A 51 8.09 25.89 0.46
N SER A 52 8.58 25.93 -0.78
CA SER A 52 7.73 26.29 -1.92
C SER A 52 6.62 25.25 -2.04
N THR A 53 5.37 25.70 -2.01
CA THR A 53 4.20 24.85 -2.29
C THR A 53 4.08 24.47 -3.77
N LEU A 54 4.92 25.07 -4.63
CA LEU A 54 4.99 24.74 -6.03
C LEU A 54 5.83 23.48 -6.20
N CYS A 55 5.16 22.36 -6.48
CA CYS A 55 5.82 21.20 -7.08
C CYS A 55 6.14 21.55 -8.53
N GLU A 56 7.25 22.27 -8.73
CA GLU A 56 7.70 22.68 -10.04
C GLU A 56 8.21 21.45 -10.78
N LYS A 57 7.65 21.20 -11.97
CA LYS A 57 8.14 20.09 -12.81
C LYS A 57 9.52 20.48 -13.28
N ASP A 58 10.53 19.77 -12.80
CA ASP A 58 11.85 19.82 -13.38
C ASP A 58 11.74 19.34 -14.84
N PRO A 59 12.00 20.20 -15.85
CA PRO A 59 11.90 19.85 -17.26
C PRO A 59 12.95 18.82 -17.68
N ASP A 60 14.05 18.69 -16.92
CA ASP A 60 15.16 17.79 -17.18
C ASP A 60 15.04 16.48 -16.37
N ALA A 61 14.06 16.37 -15.47
CA ALA A 61 13.83 15.16 -14.69
C ALA A 61 13.24 14.03 -15.53
N ILE A 62 13.91 12.87 -15.51
CA ILE A 62 13.37 11.63 -16.05
C ILE A 62 12.47 10.97 -14.99
N TYR A 63 11.17 11.23 -15.07
CA TYR A 63 10.19 10.58 -14.20
C TYR A 63 10.11 9.09 -14.51
N THR A 64 10.53 8.25 -13.56
CA THR A 64 10.53 6.78 -13.69
C THR A 64 9.12 6.18 -13.65
N SER A 65 8.10 6.99 -13.37
CA SER A 65 6.69 6.65 -13.55
C SER A 65 6.33 6.63 -15.04
N ARG A 66 6.98 5.75 -15.81
CA ARG A 66 6.45 5.33 -17.10
C ARG A 66 5.21 4.48 -16.82
N ALA A 67 4.16 4.61 -17.63
CA ALA A 67 2.99 3.75 -17.53
C ALA A 67 3.45 2.28 -17.46
N PHE A 68 3.26 1.66 -16.30
CA PHE A 68 3.73 0.32 -16.02
C PHE A 68 2.82 -0.64 -16.79
N THR A 69 3.26 -1.04 -17.98
CA THR A 69 2.51 -1.99 -18.79
C THR A 69 2.94 -3.39 -18.39
N PHE A 70 2.01 -4.18 -17.85
CA PHE A 70 2.22 -5.58 -17.46
C PHE A 70 2.57 -6.52 -18.63
N LYS A 71 2.60 -6.00 -19.87
CA LYS A 71 2.88 -6.75 -21.10
C LYS A 71 4.24 -7.46 -21.10
N ASN A 72 5.19 -7.00 -20.29
CA ASN A 72 6.53 -7.61 -20.18
C ASN A 72 6.70 -8.51 -18.96
N LEU A 73 5.68 -8.70 -18.13
CA LEU A 73 5.74 -9.57 -16.96
C LEU A 73 5.05 -10.91 -17.23
N SER A 74 5.67 -12.00 -16.78
CA SER A 74 5.03 -13.32 -16.78
C SER A 74 3.78 -13.30 -15.91
N LYS A 75 2.80 -14.16 -16.20
CA LYS A 75 1.61 -14.29 -15.36
C LYS A 75 2.02 -14.55 -13.90
N PRO A 76 1.45 -13.82 -12.93
CA PRO A 76 1.79 -14.02 -11.52
C PRO A 76 1.45 -15.45 -11.11
N ILE A 77 2.37 -16.14 -10.44
CA ILE A 77 2.24 -17.57 -10.08
C ILE A 77 1.02 -17.80 -9.16
N ASN A 78 0.63 -16.78 -8.41
CA ASN A 78 -0.53 -16.73 -7.53
C ASN A 78 -1.83 -16.30 -8.23
N SER A 79 -1.87 -16.17 -9.57
CA SER A 79 -3.08 -15.74 -10.29
C SER A 79 -4.27 -16.65 -10.04
N SER A 80 -4.05 -17.96 -9.94
CA SER A 80 -5.09 -18.96 -9.65
C SER A 80 -5.63 -18.83 -8.23
N PHE A 81 -4.75 -18.54 -7.26
CA PHE A 81 -5.13 -18.33 -5.86
C PHE A 81 -5.98 -17.06 -5.70
N ILE A 82 -5.58 -15.96 -6.34
CA ILE A 82 -6.31 -14.68 -6.25
C ILE A 82 -7.71 -14.79 -6.89
N ALA A 83 -7.81 -15.40 -8.08
CA ALA A 83 -9.09 -15.58 -8.78
C ALA A 83 -10.09 -16.41 -7.95
N THR A 84 -9.63 -17.44 -7.26
CA THR A 84 -10.49 -18.33 -6.46
C THR A 84 -10.86 -17.76 -5.09
N THR A 85 -9.97 -17.00 -4.44
CA THR A 85 -10.20 -16.53 -3.06
C THR A 85 -10.78 -15.13 -2.97
N TYR A 86 -10.42 -14.24 -3.89
CA TYR A 86 -10.81 -12.82 -3.82
C TYR A 86 -11.89 -12.45 -4.85
N LEU A 87 -11.87 -13.02 -6.05
CA LEU A 87 -12.79 -12.62 -7.12
C LEU A 87 -14.19 -13.26 -6.99
N ASP A 88 -14.30 -14.39 -6.29
CA ASP A 88 -15.59 -15.05 -5.99
C ASP A 88 -16.37 -14.33 -4.88
N ASN A 89 -15.75 -13.37 -4.19
CA ASN A 89 -16.41 -12.45 -3.27
C ASN A 89 -17.05 -11.31 -4.07
N LYS A 90 -18.34 -11.46 -4.43
CA LYS A 90 -19.13 -10.46 -5.16
C LYS A 90 -19.14 -9.05 -4.53
N ASP A 91 -18.78 -8.94 -3.25
CA ASP A 91 -18.87 -7.71 -2.47
C ASP A 91 -17.58 -6.85 -2.51
N CYS A 92 -16.48 -7.34 -3.08
CA CYS A 92 -15.22 -6.60 -3.16
C CYS A 92 -14.71 -6.49 -4.60
N GLN A 93 -15.47 -5.79 -5.43
CA GLN A 93 -15.03 -5.43 -6.78
C GLN A 93 -14.17 -4.16 -6.70
N ASP A 94 -12.88 -4.33 -6.43
CA ASP A 94 -11.90 -3.28 -6.71
C ASP A 94 -11.91 -3.04 -8.23
N SER A 95 -12.34 -1.84 -8.63
CA SER A 95 -12.57 -1.48 -10.03
C SER A 95 -11.30 -1.57 -10.89
N GLN A 96 -10.13 -1.68 -10.27
CA GLN A 96 -8.83 -1.84 -10.94
C GLN A 96 -8.47 -3.30 -11.27
N LEU A 97 -9.21 -4.28 -10.73
CA LEU A 97 -8.98 -5.71 -10.95
C LEU A 97 -9.83 -6.30 -12.09
N ILE A 98 -10.79 -5.54 -12.63
CA ILE A 98 -11.67 -5.97 -13.72
C ILE A 98 -10.89 -6.38 -14.98
N ASP A 99 -9.77 -5.69 -15.27
CA ASP A 99 -8.94 -5.95 -16.46
C ASP A 99 -8.10 -7.24 -16.35
N LEU A 100 -8.10 -7.89 -15.18
CA LEU A 100 -7.42 -9.17 -14.94
C LEU A 100 -8.36 -10.38 -15.06
N GLU A 101 -9.66 -10.15 -15.29
CA GLU A 101 -10.65 -11.20 -15.49
C GLU A 101 -10.37 -11.93 -16.82
N VAL A 102 -9.93 -13.19 -16.74
CA VAL A 102 -9.73 -14.03 -17.92
C VAL A 102 -11.08 -14.63 -18.30
N PRO A 103 -11.59 -14.40 -19.53
CA PRO A 103 -12.84 -15.00 -19.96
C PRO A 103 -12.73 -16.53 -19.93
N SER A 104 -13.59 -17.18 -19.16
CA SER A 104 -13.68 -18.64 -19.07
C SER A 104 -14.19 -19.17 -20.41
N THR A 105 -13.29 -19.54 -21.33
CA THR A 105 -13.68 -20.27 -22.54
C THR A 105 -13.92 -21.74 -22.17
N SER A 106 -15.14 -22.07 -21.75
CA SER A 106 -15.59 -23.47 -21.74
C SER A 106 -15.84 -23.90 -23.19
N LYS A 107 -14.88 -24.58 -23.80
CA LYS A 107 -15.15 -25.41 -24.98
C LYS A 107 -15.90 -26.64 -24.51
N LEU A 108 -17.22 -26.67 -24.74
CA LEU A 108 -17.96 -27.91 -24.90
C LEU A 108 -18.27 -28.01 -26.40
N GLU A 109 -17.48 -28.82 -27.11
CA GLU A 109 -17.93 -29.40 -28.37
C GLU A 109 -18.90 -30.53 -27.99
N ASP A 110 -20.19 -30.20 -27.91
CA ASP A 110 -21.22 -31.22 -28.05
C ASP A 110 -21.30 -31.56 -29.54
N GLY A 111 -20.55 -32.59 -29.94
CA GLY A 111 -20.73 -33.25 -31.21
C GLY A 111 -22.04 -34.02 -31.17
N ASP A 112 -23.10 -33.40 -31.65
CA ASP A 112 -24.35 -34.07 -32.00
C ASP A 112 -24.15 -34.78 -33.34
N SER A 113 -24.34 -36.11 -33.37
CA SER A 113 -24.55 -36.83 -34.62
C SER A 113 -25.63 -37.88 -34.41
N ASP A 114 -26.81 -37.54 -34.91
CA ASP A 114 -27.99 -38.38 -35.06
C ASP A 114 -27.68 -39.76 -35.66
N ASN A 115 -28.29 -40.80 -35.09
CA ASN A 115 -29.11 -41.77 -35.84
C ASN A 115 -30.06 -42.54 -34.92
#